data_AF-A0A7T4PE00-F1
#
_entry.id   AF-A0A7T4PE00-F1
#
_cell.length_a   1.000
_cell.length_b   1.000
_cell.length_c   1.000
_cell.angle_alpha   90.00
_cell.angle_beta   90.00
_cell.angle_gamma   90.00
#
_symmetry.space_group_name_H-M   'P 1'
#
loop_
_entity.id
_entity.type
_entity.pdbx_description
1 polymer ?
#
loop_
_entity_poly.entity_id
_entity_poly.type
_entity_poly.pdbx_seq_one_letter_code
_entity_poly.pdbx_strand_id
1 'polypeptide(L)'
;MARRRGRRDHDGVEPYWELAFDADGDVDTVRREELLSGVEREHVTDLLVFAHGWNNDKDDARKLCRRFFAPCARLAGAGVRLGYVGVLWPAIRFPDEPLPDADPSAAAVAAAVGGPDLDPVTRRVLDRAFPGHGETLDRISELLDERSEVASRVYEFGRQVRELVSLRETSPARHLGEDTGPGEPAMLTDDAVQVCELLAAARADTGRPELLGNLRERVWDGAYELLRQGSYYAMKRRAGAVGQLGLGPAIGLLAADVSGIRVHLIGHSFGARLVSYALRGMPADVRAVKGVTLLQGAFSHYAFAGRVPHDPSRRGALYGMQRRVDGPLVSCHSRHDDALGRLYPLASKLAGDSTTFLGLWERWGAIGYNGIRSVAGAKRVKLGQKVPAKGCVSLDAAAVVRRGGPPAGAHSDICHEELARVVFAAGRIALA
;
A
#
# COMPACT_ATOMS: atom_id res chain seq x y z
N MET A 1 11.09 -50.11 17.41
CA MET A 1 11.38 -49.44 16.11
C MET A 1 10.58 -48.14 16.03
N ALA A 2 11.19 -47.04 16.47
CA ALA A 2 10.60 -45.71 16.39
C ALA A 2 10.71 -45.18 14.95
N ARG A 3 9.58 -44.90 14.30
CA ARG A 3 9.55 -44.22 13.00
C ARG A 3 9.89 -42.75 13.21
N ARG A 4 11.06 -42.35 12.69
CA ARG A 4 11.48 -40.96 12.54
C ARG A 4 10.37 -40.18 11.82
N ARG A 5 9.72 -39.25 12.52
CA ARG A 5 8.95 -38.18 11.90
C ARG A 5 9.95 -37.31 11.13
N GLY A 6 9.72 -37.14 9.84
CA GLY A 6 10.50 -36.25 8.98
C GLY A 6 10.51 -34.85 9.58
N ARG A 7 11.72 -34.31 9.74
CA ARG A 7 12.00 -32.93 10.09
C ARG A 7 11.50 -32.10 8.89
N ARG A 8 10.33 -31.44 9.04
CA ARG A 8 9.91 -30.38 8.11
C ARG A 8 10.83 -29.20 8.36
N ASP A 9 11.40 -28.62 7.31
CA ASP A 9 12.19 -27.39 7.39
C ASP A 9 11.32 -26.28 8.01
N HIS A 10 11.63 -25.92 9.26
CA HIS A 10 10.90 -24.95 10.08
C HIS A 10 11.44 -23.53 9.87
N ASP A 11 11.24 -22.97 8.66
CA ASP A 11 11.53 -21.56 8.35
C ASP A 11 10.25 -20.69 8.24
N GLY A 12 9.13 -21.17 8.79
CA GLY A 12 7.84 -20.47 8.79
C GLY A 12 7.45 -19.95 10.18
N VAL A 13 6.84 -18.77 10.25
CA VAL A 13 6.12 -18.30 11.44
C VAL A 13 4.82 -19.09 11.57
N GLU A 14 4.54 -19.62 12.75
CA GLU A 14 3.33 -20.39 13.07
C GLU A 14 2.79 -19.95 14.44
N PRO A 15 1.47 -19.94 14.65
CA PRO A 15 0.42 -20.23 13.67
C PRO A 15 0.19 -19.08 12.68
N TYR A 16 0.04 -19.39 11.38
CA TYR A 16 -0.22 -18.41 10.31
C TYR A 16 -1.54 -18.66 9.58
N TRP A 17 -2.31 -17.59 9.39
CA TRP A 17 -3.57 -17.58 8.64
C TRP A 17 -3.57 -16.54 7.52
N GLU A 18 -4.49 -16.71 6.57
CA GLU A 18 -4.69 -15.78 5.47
C GLU A 18 -6.11 -15.25 5.50
N LEU A 19 -6.30 -13.94 5.45
CA LEU A 19 -7.60 -13.35 5.12
C LEU A 19 -7.54 -12.88 3.69
N ALA A 20 -8.32 -13.51 2.81
CA ALA A 20 -8.40 -13.11 1.41
C ALA A 20 -9.66 -12.30 1.15
N PHE A 21 -9.51 -11.21 0.40
CA PHE A 21 -10.60 -10.36 -0.04
C PHE A 21 -10.56 -10.20 -1.55
N ASP A 22 -11.70 -9.95 -2.16
CA ASP A 22 -11.79 -9.52 -3.55
C ASP A 22 -11.62 -7.99 -3.69
N ALA A 23 -11.94 -7.44 -4.86
CA ALA A 23 -11.79 -6.02 -5.15
C ALA A 23 -12.86 -5.11 -4.48
N ASP A 24 -14.01 -5.65 -4.08
CA ASP A 24 -15.06 -4.90 -3.39
C ASP A 24 -14.98 -5.03 -1.87
N GLY A 25 -14.12 -5.93 -1.38
CA GLY A 25 -13.90 -6.18 0.04
C GLY A 25 -14.66 -7.38 0.56
N ASP A 26 -15.24 -8.21 -0.31
CA ASP A 26 -15.87 -9.46 0.10
C ASP A 26 -14.80 -10.45 0.55
N VAL A 27 -15.02 -11.04 1.72
CA VAL A 27 -14.08 -11.94 2.37
C VAL A 27 -14.30 -13.38 1.94
N ASP A 28 -13.22 -14.12 1.72
CA ASP A 28 -13.24 -15.58 1.65
C ASP A 28 -13.70 -16.14 3.02
N THR A 29 -14.95 -16.59 3.09
CA THR A 29 -15.60 -16.99 4.34
C THR A 29 -14.95 -18.22 4.97
N VAL A 30 -14.45 -19.15 4.16
CA VAL A 30 -13.76 -20.35 4.64
C VAL A 30 -12.50 -19.95 5.40
N ARG A 31 -11.68 -19.09 4.79
CA ARG A 31 -10.45 -18.59 5.41
C ARG A 31 -10.71 -17.77 6.67
N ARG A 32 -11.78 -16.98 6.68
CA ARG A 32 -12.21 -16.22 7.86
C ARG A 32 -12.58 -17.16 9.01
N GLU A 33 -13.33 -18.22 8.73
CA GLU A 33 -13.76 -19.21 9.73
C GLU A 33 -12.58 -20.03 10.26
N GLU A 34 -11.61 -20.37 9.40
CA GLU A 34 -10.34 -20.99 9.78
C GLU A 34 -9.52 -20.10 10.73
N LEU A 35 -9.48 -18.79 10.48
CA LEU A 35 -8.84 -17.83 11.37
C LEU A 35 -9.55 -17.76 12.73
N LEU A 36 -10.87 -17.58 12.74
CA LEU A 36 -11.65 -17.45 13.99
C LEU A 36 -11.46 -18.69 14.88
N SER A 37 -11.67 -19.87 14.31
CA SER A 37 -11.51 -21.15 15.02
C SER A 37 -10.05 -21.39 15.43
N GLY A 38 -9.10 -20.99 14.58
CA GLY A 38 -7.68 -21.15 14.83
C GLY A 38 -7.16 -20.28 15.97
N VAL A 39 -7.55 -19.01 16.02
CA VAL A 39 -7.14 -18.06 17.07
C VAL A 39 -7.58 -18.54 18.44
N GLU A 40 -8.82 -19.03 18.55
CA GLU A 40 -9.35 -19.60 19.80
C GLU A 40 -8.58 -20.87 20.21
N ARG A 41 -8.43 -21.82 19.26
CA ARG A 41 -7.78 -23.11 19.48
C ARG A 41 -6.30 -22.99 19.87
N GLU A 42 -5.58 -22.03 19.29
CA GLU A 42 -4.17 -21.74 19.61
C GLU A 42 -4.02 -20.80 20.82
N HIS A 43 -5.14 -20.36 21.42
CA HIS A 43 -5.21 -19.44 22.55
C HIS A 43 -4.42 -18.14 22.32
N VAL A 44 -4.40 -17.62 21.09
CA VAL A 44 -3.61 -16.43 20.72
C VAL A 44 -3.94 -15.25 21.64
N THR A 45 -2.90 -14.57 22.13
CA THR A 45 -3.06 -13.34 22.94
C THR A 45 -2.93 -12.09 22.08
N ASP A 46 -2.00 -12.13 21.11
CA ASP A 46 -1.63 -10.99 20.28
C ASP A 46 -1.60 -11.42 18.80
N LEU A 47 -2.56 -10.92 18.03
CA LEU A 47 -2.72 -11.20 16.61
C LEU A 47 -2.06 -10.09 15.77
N LEU A 48 -0.99 -10.43 15.06
CA LEU A 48 -0.31 -9.53 14.13
C LEU A 48 -0.96 -9.67 12.75
N VAL A 49 -1.61 -8.60 12.28
CA VAL A 49 -2.30 -8.58 10.98
C VAL A 49 -1.53 -7.69 10.03
N PHE A 50 -0.97 -8.27 8.96
CA PHE A 50 -0.17 -7.54 7.98
C PHE A 50 -0.87 -7.47 6.63
N ALA A 51 -1.15 -6.24 6.17
CA ALA A 51 -1.63 -5.95 4.83
C ALA A 51 -0.50 -5.29 4.02
N HIS A 52 -0.06 -5.97 2.96
CA HIS A 52 0.85 -5.38 1.98
C HIS A 52 0.07 -4.52 0.97
N GLY A 53 0.75 -3.61 0.28
CA GLY A 53 0.15 -2.81 -0.80
C GLY A 53 0.60 -3.20 -2.20
N TRP A 54 1.57 -4.11 -2.31
CA TRP A 54 2.51 -4.11 -3.44
C TRP A 54 3.01 -5.53 -3.76
N ASN A 55 2.12 -6.46 -4.12
CA ASN A 55 2.49 -7.81 -4.60
C ASN A 55 1.55 -8.28 -5.71
N ASN A 56 2.07 -9.08 -6.63
CA ASN A 56 1.37 -9.51 -7.85
C ASN A 56 0.66 -10.86 -7.71
N ASP A 57 1.07 -11.71 -6.78
CA ASP A 57 0.42 -13.00 -6.50
C ASP A 57 0.48 -13.37 -5.02
N LYS A 58 -0.23 -14.45 -4.69
CA LYS A 58 -0.37 -14.96 -3.32
C LYS A 58 0.94 -15.49 -2.75
N ASP A 59 1.84 -16.01 -3.58
CA ASP A 59 3.09 -16.61 -3.09
C ASP A 59 4.11 -15.54 -2.73
N ASP A 60 4.21 -14.49 -3.54
CA ASP A 60 5.03 -13.32 -3.20
C ASP A 60 4.48 -12.59 -1.96
N ALA A 61 3.15 -12.49 -1.83
CA ALA A 61 2.51 -11.99 -0.61
C ALA A 61 2.89 -12.80 0.63
N ARG A 62 2.84 -14.14 0.55
CA ARG A 62 3.24 -15.05 1.63
C ARG A 62 4.71 -14.89 1.99
N LYS A 63 5.61 -14.83 0.99
CA LYS A 63 7.04 -14.62 1.22
C LYS A 63 7.28 -13.31 1.98
N LEU A 64 6.64 -12.22 1.56
CA LEU A 64 6.77 -10.93 2.24
C LEU A 64 6.26 -10.99 3.69
N CYS A 65 5.09 -11.59 3.92
CA CYS A 65 4.54 -11.76 5.27
C CYS A 65 5.50 -12.57 6.17
N ARG A 66 5.99 -13.72 5.69
CA ARG A 66 6.94 -14.55 6.43
C ARG A 66 8.22 -13.80 6.77
N ARG A 67 8.80 -13.10 5.79
CA ARG A 67 10.02 -12.29 6.00
C ARG A 67 9.82 -11.19 7.02
N PHE A 68 8.69 -10.49 6.96
CA PHE A 68 8.37 -9.44 7.92
C PHE A 68 8.14 -10.00 9.34
N PHE A 69 7.43 -11.12 9.46
CA PHE A 69 7.11 -11.73 10.76
C PHE A 69 8.26 -12.54 11.38
N ALA A 70 9.23 -12.99 10.59
CA ALA A 70 10.38 -13.79 11.06
C ALA A 70 11.05 -13.26 12.35
N PRO A 71 11.36 -11.95 12.49
CA PRO A 71 11.89 -11.42 13.75
C PRO A 71 10.89 -11.46 14.91
N CYS A 72 9.58 -11.31 14.67
CA CYS A 72 8.56 -11.22 15.71
C CYS A 72 8.52 -12.46 16.61
N ALA A 73 8.69 -13.65 16.05
CA ALA A 73 8.68 -14.90 16.82
C ALA A 73 9.78 -14.95 17.89
N ARG A 74 10.94 -14.32 17.63
CA ARG A 74 12.05 -14.24 18.59
C ARG A 74 11.94 -13.08 19.57
N LEU A 75 11.14 -12.07 19.24
CA LEU A 75 10.94 -10.89 20.08
C LEU A 75 9.91 -11.14 21.19
N ALA A 76 9.00 -12.10 21.04
CA ALA A 76 7.92 -12.35 22.00
C ALA A 76 8.43 -12.84 23.36
N GLY A 77 8.07 -12.11 24.42
CA GLY A 77 8.39 -12.48 25.79
C GLY A 77 7.49 -13.57 26.37
N ALA A 78 7.86 -14.02 27.57
CA ALA A 78 7.11 -15.05 28.28
C ALA A 78 5.63 -14.66 28.45
N GLY A 79 4.73 -15.59 28.14
CA GLY A 79 3.27 -15.41 28.24
C GLY A 79 2.60 -14.76 27.03
N VAL A 80 3.36 -14.30 26.03
CA VAL A 80 2.80 -13.84 24.74
C VAL A 80 2.61 -15.04 23.81
N ARG A 81 1.40 -15.24 23.30
CA ARG A 81 1.11 -16.21 22.23
C ARG A 81 0.75 -15.46 20.97
N LEU A 82 1.70 -15.36 20.05
CA LEU A 82 1.52 -14.66 18.78
C LEU A 82 0.71 -15.50 17.80
N GLY A 83 -0.17 -14.82 17.07
CA GLY A 83 -0.78 -15.33 15.84
C GLY A 83 -0.46 -14.40 14.68
N TYR A 84 -0.29 -14.94 13.49
CA TYR A 84 0.10 -14.17 12.30
C TYR A 84 -0.97 -14.23 11.23
N VAL A 85 -1.36 -13.08 10.67
CA VAL A 85 -2.34 -13.00 9.58
C VAL A 85 -1.77 -12.21 8.41
N GLY A 86 -1.71 -12.83 7.25
CA GLY A 86 -1.50 -12.13 5.98
C GLY A 86 -2.84 -11.73 5.35
N VAL A 87 -3.01 -10.44 5.07
CA VAL A 87 -4.18 -9.94 4.31
C VAL A 87 -3.85 -9.98 2.82
N LEU A 88 -4.57 -10.84 2.10
CA LEU A 88 -4.46 -10.99 0.65
C LEU A 88 -5.61 -10.25 -0.01
N TRP A 89 -5.29 -9.40 -0.98
CA TRP A 89 -6.26 -8.65 -1.76
C TRP A 89 -5.68 -8.36 -3.14
N PRO A 90 -6.49 -7.99 -4.15
CA PRO A 90 -5.99 -7.72 -5.49
C PRO A 90 -5.16 -6.43 -5.48
N ALA A 91 -3.86 -6.55 -5.25
CA ALA A 91 -2.88 -5.47 -5.34
C ALA A 91 -2.01 -5.66 -6.60
N ILE A 92 -1.27 -4.62 -7.00
CA ILE A 92 -0.39 -4.68 -8.16
C ILE A 92 0.94 -3.97 -7.87
N ARG A 93 2.02 -4.55 -8.39
CA ARG A 93 3.36 -4.01 -8.56
C ARG A 93 3.73 -4.11 -10.03
N PHE A 94 4.26 -3.05 -10.62
CA PHE A 94 4.83 -3.17 -11.97
C PHE A 94 6.17 -3.93 -11.92
N PRO A 95 6.38 -4.95 -12.78
CA PRO A 95 7.58 -5.80 -12.72
C PRO A 95 8.92 -5.06 -12.84
N ASP A 96 8.93 -3.90 -13.48
CA ASP A 96 10.10 -3.04 -13.65
C ASP A 96 10.48 -2.25 -12.37
N GLU A 97 9.73 -2.42 -11.28
CA GLU A 97 10.04 -1.82 -9.98
C GLU A 97 10.86 -2.79 -9.12
N PRO A 98 12.14 -2.47 -8.84
CA PRO A 98 13.04 -3.39 -8.15
C PRO A 98 12.63 -3.60 -6.68
N LEU A 99 12.82 -4.83 -6.19
CA LEU A 99 12.74 -5.14 -4.75
C LEU A 99 14.14 -5.05 -4.13
N PRO A 100 14.28 -4.59 -2.87
CA PRO A 100 15.58 -4.41 -2.21
C PRO A 100 16.47 -5.66 -2.15
N ASP A 101 15.86 -6.85 -2.14
CA ASP A 101 16.56 -8.14 -2.07
C ASP A 101 16.45 -8.94 -3.37
N ALA A 102 16.01 -8.30 -4.47
CA ALA A 102 16.11 -8.94 -5.78
C ALA A 102 17.59 -9.18 -6.10
N ASP A 103 17.88 -10.32 -6.74
CA ASP A 103 19.21 -10.59 -7.28
C ASP A 103 19.66 -9.37 -8.13
N PRO A 104 20.89 -8.84 -7.95
CA PRO A 104 21.38 -7.70 -8.72
C PRO A 104 21.24 -7.87 -10.24
N SER A 105 21.34 -9.11 -10.74
CA SER A 105 21.08 -9.43 -12.15
C SER A 105 19.60 -9.32 -12.52
N ALA A 106 18.69 -9.75 -11.65
CA ALA A 106 17.24 -9.59 -11.83
C ALA A 106 16.79 -8.13 -11.71
N ALA A 107 17.42 -7.34 -10.85
CA ALA A 107 17.17 -5.90 -10.73
C ALA A 107 17.64 -5.12 -11.98
N ALA A 108 18.80 -5.49 -12.54
CA ALA A 108 19.29 -4.93 -13.79
C ALA A 108 18.39 -5.31 -14.98
N VAL A 109 17.88 -6.55 -15.03
CA VAL A 109 16.90 -6.99 -16.03
C VAL A 109 15.57 -6.24 -15.86
N ALA A 110 15.04 -6.10 -14.65
CA ALA A 110 13.82 -5.33 -14.38
C ALA A 110 13.96 -3.86 -14.83
N ALA A 111 15.12 -3.24 -14.59
CA ALA A 111 15.42 -1.88 -15.06
C ALA A 111 15.57 -1.79 -16.59
N ALA A 112 16.06 -2.86 -17.24
CA ALA A 112 16.23 -2.94 -18.70
C ALA A 112 14.93 -3.26 -19.45
N VAL A 113 13.96 -3.94 -18.81
CA VAL A 113 12.63 -4.25 -19.38
C VAL A 113 11.70 -3.03 -19.40
N GLY A 114 12.04 -1.93 -18.71
CA GLY A 114 11.22 -0.72 -18.58
C GLY A 114 11.13 0.20 -19.80
N GLY A 115 11.02 -0.37 -21.01
CA GLY A 115 10.52 0.34 -22.19
C GLY A 115 8.99 0.51 -22.12
N PRO A 116 8.36 1.31 -23.01
CA PRO A 116 6.93 1.58 -22.93
C PRO A 116 6.04 0.41 -23.39
N ASP A 117 6.61 -0.74 -23.78
CA ASP A 117 5.85 -1.90 -24.24
C ASP A 117 5.25 -2.68 -23.06
N LEU A 118 4.09 -3.29 -23.30
CA LEU A 118 3.45 -4.12 -22.30
C LEU A 118 3.95 -5.57 -22.40
N ASP A 119 5.09 -5.84 -21.77
CA ASP A 119 5.67 -7.18 -21.79
C ASP A 119 4.70 -8.26 -21.23
N PRO A 120 4.85 -9.55 -21.59
CA PRO A 120 3.93 -10.60 -21.17
C PRO A 120 3.79 -10.79 -19.65
N VAL A 121 4.80 -10.43 -18.86
CA VAL A 121 4.74 -10.46 -17.39
C VAL A 121 3.85 -9.33 -16.90
N THR A 122 4.08 -8.10 -17.36
CA THR A 122 3.28 -6.93 -16.98
C THR A 122 1.82 -7.11 -17.42
N ARG A 123 1.58 -7.60 -18.64
CA ARG A 123 0.23 -7.93 -19.16
C ARG A 123 -0.53 -8.90 -18.24
N ARG A 124 0.11 -9.99 -17.80
CA ARG A 124 -0.50 -10.99 -16.89
C ARG A 124 -0.81 -10.42 -15.52
N VAL A 125 0.05 -9.53 -15.02
CA VAL A 125 -0.14 -8.88 -13.73
C VAL A 125 -1.35 -7.93 -13.78
N LEU A 126 -1.51 -7.17 -14.88
CA LEU A 126 -2.68 -6.32 -15.09
C LEU A 126 -3.98 -7.13 -15.23
N ASP A 127 -3.98 -8.25 -15.97
CA ASP A 127 -5.15 -9.15 -16.06
C ASP A 127 -5.66 -9.58 -14.69
N ARG A 128 -4.73 -9.96 -13.81
CA ARG A 128 -5.08 -10.41 -12.46
C ARG A 128 -5.61 -9.27 -11.59
N ALA A 129 -5.07 -8.06 -11.77
CA ALA A 129 -5.50 -6.88 -11.03
C ALA A 129 -6.84 -6.31 -11.53
N PHE A 130 -7.19 -6.56 -12.80
CA PHE A 130 -8.36 -6.06 -13.52
C PHE A 130 -9.08 -7.18 -14.30
N PRO A 131 -9.64 -8.19 -13.60
CA PRO A 131 -10.30 -9.30 -14.26
C PRO A 131 -11.49 -8.81 -15.10
N GLY A 132 -11.62 -9.34 -16.32
CA GLY A 132 -12.68 -8.96 -17.26
C GLY A 132 -12.31 -7.83 -18.23
N HIS A 133 -11.14 -7.22 -18.11
CA HIS A 133 -10.68 -6.12 -18.99
C HIS A 133 -9.70 -6.58 -20.09
N GLY A 134 -9.81 -7.83 -20.55
CA GLY A 134 -8.89 -8.42 -21.53
C GLY A 134 -8.77 -7.59 -22.82
N GLU A 135 -9.92 -7.24 -23.43
CA GLU A 135 -9.96 -6.45 -24.66
C GLU A 135 -9.37 -5.04 -24.48
N THR A 136 -9.65 -4.39 -23.34
CA THR A 136 -9.06 -3.08 -22.99
C THR A 136 -7.54 -3.17 -22.88
N LEU A 137 -7.03 -4.23 -22.23
CA LEU A 137 -5.59 -4.44 -22.06
C LEU A 137 -4.89 -4.81 -23.37
N ASP A 138 -5.56 -5.56 -24.25
CA ASP A 138 -5.05 -5.87 -25.58
C ASP A 138 -4.94 -4.58 -26.41
N ARG A 139 -5.96 -3.71 -26.36
CA ARG A 139 -5.92 -2.42 -27.06
C ARG A 139 -4.85 -1.48 -26.48
N ILE A 140 -4.65 -1.48 -25.17
CA ILE A 140 -3.55 -0.75 -24.51
C ILE A 140 -2.20 -1.25 -25.03
N SER A 141 -2.00 -2.57 -25.13
CA SER A 141 -0.78 -3.18 -25.66
C SER A 141 -0.52 -2.73 -27.10
N GLU A 142 -1.53 -2.82 -27.98
CA GLU A 142 -1.41 -2.40 -29.38
C GLU A 142 -1.00 -0.93 -29.53
N LEU A 143 -1.55 -0.05 -28.71
CA LEU A 143 -1.24 1.38 -28.75
C LEU A 143 0.19 1.67 -28.28
N LEU A 144 0.64 0.95 -27.24
CA LEU A 144 2.03 1.03 -26.75
C LEU A 144 3.03 0.48 -27.76
N ASP A 145 2.67 -0.56 -28.52
CA ASP A 145 3.51 -1.12 -29.58
C ASP A 145 3.53 -0.20 -30.83
N GLU A 146 2.39 0.43 -31.19
CA GLU A 146 2.28 1.35 -32.33
C GLU A 146 3.16 2.60 -32.14
N ARG A 147 3.17 3.16 -30.93
CA ARG A 147 3.86 4.42 -30.57
C ARG A 147 3.59 5.54 -31.59
N SER A 148 2.34 5.73 -31.97
CA SER A 148 1.96 6.66 -33.04
C SER A 148 2.33 8.11 -32.73
N GLU A 149 2.67 8.90 -33.75
CA GLU A 149 2.86 10.35 -33.62
C GLU A 149 1.54 11.13 -33.66
N VAL A 150 0.44 10.46 -33.98
CA VAL A 150 -0.88 11.07 -34.09
C VAL A 150 -1.47 11.26 -32.69
N ALA A 151 -1.73 12.52 -32.30
CA ALA A 151 -2.29 12.85 -30.99
C ALA A 151 -3.59 12.09 -30.64
N SER A 152 -4.43 11.78 -31.64
CA SER A 152 -5.65 11.00 -31.44
C SER A 152 -5.40 9.59 -30.89
N ARG A 153 -4.23 8.99 -31.14
CA ARG A 153 -3.83 7.70 -30.55
C ARG A 153 -3.49 7.80 -29.07
N VAL A 154 -2.86 8.90 -28.66
CA VAL A 154 -2.60 9.16 -27.23
C VAL A 154 -3.90 9.46 -26.49
N TYR A 155 -4.83 10.18 -27.12
CA TYR A 155 -6.18 10.36 -26.56
C TYR A 155 -6.92 9.02 -26.45
N GLU A 156 -6.84 8.16 -27.48
CA GLU A 156 -7.41 6.82 -27.43
C GLU A 156 -6.84 6.01 -26.25
N PHE A 157 -5.52 6.01 -26.09
CA PHE A 157 -4.82 5.37 -24.98
C PHE A 157 -5.34 5.87 -23.62
N GLY A 158 -5.41 7.19 -23.42
CA GLY A 158 -5.95 7.78 -22.18
C GLY A 158 -7.37 7.31 -21.86
N ARG A 159 -8.24 7.16 -22.88
CA ARG A 159 -9.59 6.60 -22.68
C ARG A 159 -9.55 5.13 -22.27
N GLN A 160 -8.66 4.32 -22.84
CA GLN A 160 -8.52 2.91 -22.46
C GLN A 160 -8.01 2.77 -21.02
N VAL A 161 -7.04 3.59 -20.60
CA VAL A 161 -6.59 3.61 -19.20
C VAL A 161 -7.72 4.02 -18.27
N ARG A 162 -8.52 5.03 -18.63
CA ARG A 162 -9.70 5.42 -17.85
C ARG A 162 -10.69 4.27 -17.73
N GLU A 163 -11.03 3.60 -18.83
CA GLU A 163 -11.94 2.44 -18.86
C GLU A 163 -11.43 1.29 -18.00
N LEU A 164 -10.13 0.95 -18.10
CA LEU A 164 -9.49 -0.10 -17.31
C LEU A 164 -9.68 0.11 -15.80
N VAL A 165 -9.63 1.37 -15.36
CA VAL A 165 -9.70 1.74 -13.95
C VAL A 165 -11.07 2.28 -13.55
N SER A 166 -12.05 2.25 -14.44
CA SER A 166 -13.43 2.62 -14.12
C SER A 166 -14.03 1.60 -13.15
N LEU A 167 -14.78 2.10 -12.17
CA LEU A 167 -15.54 1.23 -11.27
C LEU A 167 -16.92 0.98 -11.85
N ARG A 168 -17.42 -0.24 -11.71
CA ARG A 168 -18.83 -0.57 -11.97
C ARG A 168 -19.75 0.30 -11.12
N GLU A 169 -20.95 0.58 -11.63
CA GLU A 169 -21.91 1.46 -10.97
C GLU A 169 -22.29 1.00 -9.56
N THR A 170 -22.39 -0.31 -9.38
CA THR A 170 -22.74 -0.95 -8.12
C THR A 170 -21.56 -1.11 -7.15
N SER A 171 -20.33 -0.76 -7.54
CA SER A 171 -19.16 -1.00 -6.68
C SER A 171 -19.16 -0.05 -5.49
N PRO A 172 -19.12 -0.58 -4.24
CA PRO A 172 -19.01 0.23 -3.04
C PRO A 172 -17.77 1.11 -3.00
N ALA A 173 -16.71 0.73 -3.72
CA ALA A 173 -15.45 1.46 -3.82
C ALA A 173 -15.62 2.88 -4.41
N ARG A 174 -16.71 3.16 -5.14
CA ARG A 174 -17.01 4.50 -5.69
C ARG A 174 -17.14 5.57 -4.61
N HIS A 175 -17.56 5.19 -3.41
CA HIS A 175 -17.77 6.13 -2.29
C HIS A 175 -16.62 6.12 -1.27
N LEU A 176 -15.59 5.29 -1.46
CA LEU A 176 -14.52 5.04 -0.48
C LEU A 176 -13.17 5.63 -0.88
N GLY A 177 -13.21 6.67 -1.74
CA GLY A 177 -12.10 7.49 -2.21
C GLY A 177 -12.12 8.95 -1.73
N GLU A 178 -12.80 9.28 -0.63
CA GLU A 178 -12.96 10.69 -0.17
C GLU A 178 -11.61 11.46 0.01
N ASP A 179 -10.48 10.75 0.21
CA ASP A 179 -9.12 11.30 0.27
C ASP A 179 -8.45 11.53 -1.09
N THR A 180 -9.10 11.17 -2.20
CA THR A 180 -8.59 11.37 -3.57
C THR A 180 -9.13 12.62 -4.25
N GLY A 181 -10.06 13.34 -3.62
CA GLY A 181 -10.73 14.50 -4.21
C GLY A 181 -12.10 14.15 -4.80
N PRO A 182 -12.95 15.15 -5.11
CA PRO A 182 -14.23 14.91 -5.76
C PRO A 182 -14.03 14.52 -7.22
N GLY A 183 -14.72 13.47 -7.68
CA GLY A 183 -14.75 13.07 -9.09
C GLY A 183 -13.57 12.20 -9.52
N GLU A 184 -13.43 12.06 -10.84
CA GLU A 184 -12.29 11.36 -11.44
C GLU A 184 -11.03 12.23 -11.41
N PRO A 185 -9.86 11.61 -11.25
CA PRO A 185 -8.59 12.33 -11.21
C PRO A 185 -8.27 12.98 -12.56
N ALA A 186 -7.76 14.21 -12.54
CA ALA A 186 -7.31 14.98 -13.70
C ALA A 186 -6.42 14.18 -14.68
N MET A 187 -5.55 13.27 -14.23
CA MET A 187 -4.75 12.40 -15.12
C MET A 187 -5.61 11.53 -16.06
N LEU A 188 -6.87 11.26 -15.71
CA LEU A 188 -7.80 10.46 -16.52
C LEU A 188 -8.79 11.34 -17.32
N THR A 189 -8.89 12.63 -17.02
CA THR A 189 -9.91 13.53 -17.60
C THR A 189 -9.32 14.70 -18.39
N ASP A 190 -8.12 15.15 -18.07
CA ASP A 190 -7.45 16.26 -18.75
C ASP A 190 -6.86 15.81 -20.10
N ASP A 191 -6.19 16.74 -20.80
CA ASP A 191 -5.55 16.46 -22.08
C ASP A 191 -4.48 15.35 -21.93
N ALA A 192 -4.75 14.19 -22.55
CA ALA A 192 -3.90 13.00 -22.38
C ALA A 192 -2.47 13.21 -22.86
N VAL A 193 -2.24 14.06 -23.88
CA VAL A 193 -0.88 14.35 -24.39
C VAL A 193 -0.12 15.12 -23.32
N GLN A 194 -0.69 16.21 -22.80
CA GLN A 194 -0.06 17.01 -21.74
C GLN A 194 0.20 16.19 -20.48
N VAL A 195 -0.76 15.34 -20.08
CA VAL A 195 -0.58 14.44 -18.92
C VAL A 195 0.60 13.49 -19.15
N CYS A 196 0.70 12.87 -20.33
CA CYS A 196 1.81 11.97 -20.66
C CYS A 196 3.16 12.73 -20.66
N GLU A 197 3.23 13.92 -21.24
CA GLU A 197 4.45 14.74 -21.24
C GLU A 197 4.91 15.08 -19.81
N LEU A 198 3.98 15.44 -18.92
CA LEU A 198 4.27 15.72 -17.52
C LEU A 198 4.80 14.50 -16.76
N LEU A 199 4.19 13.33 -16.98
CA LEU A 199 4.62 12.08 -16.36
C LEU A 199 6.00 11.62 -16.88
N ALA A 200 6.25 11.79 -18.18
CA ALA A 200 7.55 11.51 -18.79
C ALA A 200 8.66 12.38 -18.19
N ALA A 201 8.41 13.68 -18.05
CA ALA A 201 9.36 14.62 -17.44
C ALA A 201 9.69 14.24 -15.98
N ALA A 202 8.67 13.90 -15.19
CA ALA A 202 8.86 13.50 -13.81
C ALA A 202 9.67 12.21 -13.65
N ARG A 203 9.56 11.27 -14.61
CA ARG A 203 10.33 10.04 -14.61
C ARG A 203 11.81 10.28 -14.93
N ALA A 204 12.12 11.20 -15.85
CA ALA A 204 13.51 11.55 -16.19
C ALA A 204 14.31 12.07 -14.97
N ASP A 205 13.65 12.85 -14.09
CA ASP A 205 14.24 13.40 -12.85
C ASP A 205 14.54 12.34 -11.76
N THR A 206 14.15 11.07 -11.95
CA THR A 206 14.44 9.96 -11.02
C THR A 206 15.79 9.27 -11.25
N GLY A 207 16.64 9.81 -12.13
CA GLY A 207 18.03 9.37 -12.26
C GLY A 207 18.30 8.47 -13.47
N ARG A 208 17.63 8.68 -14.60
CA ARG A 208 18.15 8.28 -15.92
C ARG A 208 18.69 9.53 -16.63
N PRO A 209 20.01 9.83 -16.56
CA PRO A 209 20.57 11.04 -17.16
C PRO A 209 20.63 11.04 -18.70
N GLU A 210 19.99 10.11 -19.39
CA GLU A 210 20.06 10.03 -20.86
C GLU A 210 18.71 9.57 -21.43
N LEU A 211 17.81 10.52 -21.67
CA LEU A 211 16.72 10.36 -22.64
C LEU A 211 17.08 11.20 -23.87
N LEU A 212 18.05 10.69 -24.64
CA LEU A 212 18.35 11.10 -26.03
C LEU A 212 17.28 10.56 -27.00
N GLY A 213 16.01 10.50 -26.56
CA GLY A 213 14.89 10.08 -27.38
C GLY A 213 14.24 11.28 -28.09
N ASN A 214 13.73 11.05 -29.30
CA ASN A 214 12.90 12.04 -29.98
C ASN A 214 11.63 12.36 -29.15
N LEU A 215 10.93 13.46 -29.46
CA LEU A 215 9.73 13.88 -28.71
C LEU A 215 8.67 12.74 -28.63
N ARG A 216 8.63 11.87 -29.65
CA ARG A 216 7.77 10.68 -29.76
C ARG A 216 8.00 9.66 -28.65
N GLU A 217 9.23 9.23 -28.41
CA GLU A 217 9.54 8.21 -27.38
C GLU A 217 9.18 8.70 -25.97
N ARG A 218 9.36 10.00 -25.72
CA ARG A 218 9.04 10.62 -24.42
C ARG A 218 7.55 10.58 -24.09
N VAL A 219 6.66 10.87 -25.04
CA VAL A 219 5.21 10.85 -24.78
C VAL A 219 4.72 9.44 -24.45
N TRP A 220 5.21 8.42 -25.15
CA TRP A 220 4.79 7.03 -24.92
C TRP A 220 5.39 6.42 -23.65
N ASP A 221 6.59 6.85 -23.22
CA ASP A 221 7.07 6.60 -21.86
C ASP A 221 6.13 7.20 -20.80
N GLY A 222 5.63 8.41 -21.06
CA GLY A 222 4.61 9.06 -20.26
C GLY A 222 3.26 8.33 -20.26
N ALA A 223 2.88 7.73 -21.38
CA ALA A 223 1.67 6.92 -21.52
C ALA A 223 1.76 5.63 -20.69
N TYR A 224 2.91 4.94 -20.72
CA TYR A 224 3.16 3.80 -19.84
C TYR A 224 3.08 4.20 -18.36
N GLU A 225 3.62 5.37 -18.01
CA GLU A 225 3.49 5.91 -16.66
C GLU A 225 2.03 6.29 -16.30
N LEU A 226 1.24 6.78 -17.26
CA LEU A 226 -0.20 7.02 -17.07
C LEU A 226 -0.95 5.73 -16.73
N LEU A 227 -0.65 4.62 -17.42
CA LEU A 227 -1.19 3.30 -17.11
C LEU A 227 -0.84 2.86 -15.69
N ARG A 228 0.43 3.07 -15.27
CA ARG A 228 0.89 2.78 -13.91
C ARG A 228 0.13 3.61 -12.87
N GLN A 229 0.06 4.92 -13.05
CA GLN A 229 -0.61 5.82 -12.11
C GLN A 229 -2.12 5.57 -12.05
N GLY A 230 -2.78 5.32 -13.18
CA GLY A 230 -4.17 4.86 -13.25
C GLY A 230 -4.37 3.59 -12.41
N SER A 231 -3.49 2.59 -12.59
CA SER A 231 -3.56 1.33 -11.86
C SER A 231 -3.40 1.53 -10.34
N TYR A 232 -2.48 2.40 -9.92
CA TYR A 232 -2.29 2.75 -8.50
C TYR A 232 -3.45 3.54 -7.91
N TYR A 233 -4.09 4.40 -8.70
CA TYR A 233 -5.33 5.04 -8.28
C TYR A 233 -6.44 4.01 -8.02
N ALA A 234 -6.57 2.99 -8.87
CA ALA A 234 -7.49 1.89 -8.62
C ALA A 234 -7.15 1.13 -7.33
N MET A 235 -5.87 0.84 -7.06
CA MET A 235 -5.43 0.20 -5.82
C MET A 235 -5.75 1.05 -4.59
N LYS A 236 -5.57 2.37 -4.68
CA LYS A 236 -5.87 3.30 -3.60
C LYS A 236 -7.34 3.21 -3.19
N ARG A 237 -8.28 3.24 -4.15
CA ARG A 237 -9.72 3.09 -3.85
C ARG A 237 -10.05 1.71 -3.30
N ARG A 238 -9.52 0.66 -3.93
CA ARG A 238 -9.70 -0.74 -3.53
C ARG A 238 -9.25 -0.99 -2.09
N ALA A 239 -8.10 -0.44 -1.69
CA ALA A 239 -7.64 -0.50 -0.30
C ALA A 239 -8.66 0.07 0.69
N GLY A 240 -9.44 1.08 0.28
CA GLY A 240 -10.49 1.69 1.11
C GLY A 240 -11.68 0.77 1.27
N ALA A 241 -12.13 0.18 0.17
CA ALA A 241 -13.21 -0.81 0.16
C ALA A 241 -12.84 -2.05 0.98
N VAL A 242 -11.71 -2.70 0.66
CA VAL A 242 -11.23 -3.88 1.40
C VAL A 242 -11.01 -3.56 2.87
N GLY A 243 -10.45 -2.39 3.19
CA GLY A 243 -10.27 -1.97 4.58
C GLY A 243 -11.61 -1.82 5.31
N GLN A 244 -12.48 -0.94 4.82
CA GLN A 244 -13.69 -0.53 5.52
C GLN A 244 -14.82 -1.58 5.47
N LEU A 245 -14.96 -2.32 4.37
CA LEU A 245 -16.05 -3.27 4.18
C LEU A 245 -15.62 -4.71 4.47
N GLY A 246 -14.33 -5.03 4.33
CA GLY A 246 -13.80 -6.37 4.58
C GLY A 246 -13.12 -6.49 5.95
N LEU A 247 -11.91 -5.92 6.07
CA LEU A 247 -11.06 -6.13 7.23
C LEU A 247 -11.66 -5.55 8.53
N GLY A 248 -12.32 -4.39 8.46
CA GLY A 248 -12.98 -3.78 9.62
C GLY A 248 -14.04 -4.70 10.25
N PRO A 249 -15.04 -5.18 9.49
CA PRO A 249 -16.00 -6.17 9.97
C PRO A 249 -15.37 -7.49 10.44
N ALA A 250 -14.34 -7.99 9.75
CA ALA A 250 -13.64 -9.21 10.17
C ALA A 250 -12.97 -9.06 11.55
N ILE A 251 -12.38 -7.91 11.85
CA ILE A 251 -11.86 -7.59 13.19
C ILE A 251 -12.99 -7.52 14.22
N GLY A 252 -14.16 -7.02 13.83
CA GLY A 252 -15.35 -7.01 14.68
C GLY A 252 -15.78 -8.41 15.11
N LEU A 253 -15.84 -9.36 14.16
CA LEU A 253 -16.14 -10.76 14.44
C LEU A 253 -15.08 -11.40 15.35
N LEU A 254 -13.79 -11.19 15.05
CA LEU A 254 -12.69 -11.67 15.90
C LEU A 254 -12.80 -11.19 17.35
N ALA A 255 -13.13 -9.91 17.53
CA ALA A 255 -13.26 -9.31 18.85
C ALA A 255 -14.50 -9.80 19.63
N ALA A 256 -15.56 -10.21 18.91
CA ALA A 256 -16.76 -10.79 19.50
C ALA A 256 -16.54 -12.25 19.91
N ASP A 257 -15.90 -13.05 19.05
CA ASP A 257 -15.73 -14.48 19.26
C ASP A 257 -14.58 -14.79 20.24
N VAL A 258 -13.50 -14.00 20.21
CA VAL A 258 -12.32 -14.23 21.05
C VAL A 258 -12.15 -13.10 22.05
N SER A 259 -12.79 -13.27 23.21
CA SER A 259 -12.74 -12.28 24.29
C SER A 259 -11.30 -11.99 24.73
N GLY A 260 -10.96 -10.70 24.79
CA GLY A 260 -9.63 -10.23 25.25
C GLY A 260 -8.53 -10.28 24.19
N ILE A 261 -8.81 -10.70 22.95
CA ILE A 261 -7.82 -10.69 21.87
C ILE A 261 -7.25 -9.29 21.63
N ARG A 262 -5.93 -9.22 21.41
CA ARG A 262 -5.23 -7.98 21.08
C ARG A 262 -4.84 -8.02 19.61
N VAL A 263 -5.40 -7.11 18.82
CA VAL A 263 -5.13 -7.04 17.38
C VAL A 263 -4.13 -5.92 17.11
N HIS A 264 -3.09 -6.21 16.33
CA HIS A 264 -2.05 -5.24 15.95
C HIS A 264 -2.03 -5.13 14.43
N LEU A 265 -2.45 -3.98 13.91
CA LEU A 265 -2.56 -3.78 12.47
C LEU A 265 -1.27 -3.21 11.91
N ILE A 266 -0.78 -3.82 10.85
CA ILE A 266 0.47 -3.47 10.20
C ILE A 266 0.14 -3.32 8.72
N GLY A 267 0.44 -2.16 8.15
CA GLY A 267 0.13 -1.90 6.76
C GLY A 267 1.32 -1.30 6.04
N HIS A 268 1.64 -1.84 4.87
CA HIS A 268 2.68 -1.32 3.98
C HIS A 268 2.08 -0.68 2.73
N SER A 269 2.59 0.47 2.29
CA SER A 269 2.12 1.13 1.07
C SER A 269 0.60 1.35 1.04
N PHE A 270 -0.13 0.88 0.03
CA PHE A 270 -1.60 0.90 0.03
C PHE A 270 -2.24 0.01 1.11
N GLY A 271 -1.54 -1.03 1.58
CA GLY A 271 -1.93 -1.80 2.76
C GLY A 271 -1.97 -0.96 4.04
N ALA A 272 -1.14 0.10 4.14
CA ALA A 272 -1.23 1.10 5.21
C ALA A 272 -2.55 1.88 5.15
N ARG A 273 -3.00 2.22 3.94
CA ARG A 273 -4.32 2.83 3.73
C ARG A 273 -5.42 1.83 4.09
N LEU A 274 -5.30 0.58 3.68
CA LEU A 274 -6.26 -0.50 3.96
C LEU A 274 -6.49 -0.67 5.46
N VAL A 275 -5.44 -0.88 6.25
CA VAL A 275 -5.59 -1.05 7.71
C VAL A 275 -6.11 0.22 8.40
N SER A 276 -5.85 1.40 7.83
CA SER A 276 -6.38 2.65 8.33
C SER A 276 -7.88 2.81 8.06
N TYR A 277 -8.37 2.35 6.90
CA TYR A 277 -9.80 2.28 6.58
C TYR A 277 -10.53 1.17 7.33
N ALA A 278 -9.84 0.09 7.71
CA ALA A 278 -10.39 -0.91 8.62
C ALA A 278 -10.88 -0.30 9.94
N LEU A 279 -10.17 0.71 10.47
CA LEU A 279 -10.61 1.43 11.67
C LEU A 279 -11.99 2.09 11.53
N ARG A 280 -12.33 2.54 10.31
CA ARG A 280 -13.63 3.13 9.97
C ARG A 280 -14.71 2.06 9.84
N GLY A 281 -14.35 0.88 9.36
CA GLY A 281 -15.23 -0.28 9.18
C GLY A 281 -15.54 -1.10 10.44
N MET A 282 -14.72 -0.97 11.49
CA MET A 282 -14.96 -1.71 12.74
C MET A 282 -16.28 -1.28 13.41
N PRO A 283 -17.03 -2.23 14.03
CA PRO A 283 -18.14 -1.90 14.92
C PRO A 283 -17.75 -0.93 16.04
N ALA A 284 -18.64 -0.02 16.41
CA ALA A 284 -18.34 1.17 17.22
C ALA A 284 -17.82 0.88 18.64
N ASP A 285 -18.13 -0.28 19.18
CA ASP A 285 -17.77 -0.80 20.50
C ASP A 285 -16.45 -1.58 20.52
N VAL A 286 -15.93 -1.99 19.36
CA VAL A 286 -14.67 -2.75 19.26
C VAL A 286 -13.48 -1.92 19.75
N ARG A 287 -12.73 -2.48 20.71
CA ARG A 287 -11.48 -1.92 21.29
C ARG A 287 -10.30 -2.88 21.22
N ALA A 288 -10.41 -3.94 20.41
CA ALA A 288 -9.39 -4.99 20.30
C ALA A 288 -8.08 -4.49 19.66
N VAL A 289 -8.13 -3.45 18.81
CA VAL A 289 -6.93 -2.92 18.15
C VAL A 289 -6.04 -2.16 19.13
N LYS A 290 -4.85 -2.70 19.41
CA LYS A 290 -3.90 -2.16 20.42
C LYS A 290 -2.77 -1.34 19.83
N GLY A 291 -2.54 -1.43 18.54
CA GLY A 291 -1.55 -0.63 17.84
C GLY A 291 -1.76 -0.69 16.34
N VAL A 292 -1.41 0.40 15.66
CA VAL A 292 -1.37 0.47 14.20
C VAL A 292 0.00 0.96 13.77
N THR A 293 0.68 0.20 12.92
CA THR A 293 2.00 0.54 12.36
C THR A 293 1.90 0.65 10.84
N LEU A 294 2.12 1.86 10.33
CA LEU A 294 2.09 2.20 8.92
C LEU A 294 3.52 2.28 8.40
N LEU A 295 3.91 1.34 7.54
CA LEU A 295 5.23 1.27 6.92
C LEU A 295 5.13 1.87 5.53
N GLN A 296 5.83 2.99 5.27
CA GLN A 296 5.89 3.60 3.94
C GLN A 296 4.47 3.79 3.36
N GLY A 297 3.57 4.36 4.17
CA GLY A 297 2.14 4.45 3.81
C GLY A 297 1.87 5.33 2.59
N ALA A 298 1.17 4.78 1.60
CA ALA A 298 0.88 5.42 0.30
C ALA A 298 -0.48 6.13 0.30
N PHE A 299 -0.66 7.08 1.22
CA PHE A 299 -1.84 7.92 1.29
C PHE A 299 -1.53 9.27 1.95
N SER A 300 -2.48 10.21 1.94
CA SER A 300 -2.21 11.60 2.32
C SER A 300 -1.68 11.70 3.75
N HIS A 301 -0.61 12.49 3.94
CA HIS A 301 -0.12 12.85 5.26
C HIS A 301 -1.11 13.66 6.12
N TYR A 302 -2.17 14.21 5.50
CA TYR A 302 -3.27 14.89 6.18
C TYR A 302 -4.48 14.00 6.44
N ALA A 303 -4.42 12.69 6.16
CA ALA A 303 -5.58 11.80 6.26
C ALA A 303 -6.27 11.82 7.63
N PHE A 304 -5.53 12.04 8.72
CA PHE A 304 -6.07 12.12 10.08
C PHE A 304 -6.29 13.56 10.59
N ALA A 305 -6.01 14.57 9.76
CA ALA A 305 -5.98 15.96 10.16
C ALA A 305 -7.38 16.47 10.56
N GLY A 306 -7.43 17.26 11.64
CA GLY A 306 -8.67 17.90 12.09
C GLY A 306 -9.10 19.07 11.22
N ARG A 307 -8.12 19.73 10.56
CA ARG A 307 -8.27 20.75 9.54
C ARG A 307 -7.12 20.59 8.54
N VAL A 308 -7.43 20.61 7.26
CA VAL A 308 -6.43 20.53 6.20
C VAL A 308 -5.86 21.94 5.96
N PRO A 309 -4.53 22.17 5.99
CA PRO A 309 -3.99 23.53 5.94
C PRO A 309 -4.38 24.37 4.72
N HIS A 310 -4.49 23.72 3.55
CA HIS A 310 -4.84 24.38 2.28
C HIS A 310 -6.35 24.46 2.04
N ASP A 311 -7.16 23.80 2.86
CA ASP A 311 -8.62 23.93 2.86
C ASP A 311 -9.13 23.72 4.29
N PRO A 312 -9.12 24.77 5.13
CA PRO A 312 -9.49 24.65 6.54
C PRO A 312 -10.95 24.24 6.80
N SER A 313 -11.81 24.31 5.77
CA SER A 313 -13.20 23.83 5.83
C SER A 313 -13.27 22.29 5.81
N ARG A 314 -12.25 21.64 5.26
CA ARG A 314 -12.16 20.18 5.13
C ARG A 314 -11.38 19.55 6.27
N ARG A 315 -11.77 18.30 6.56
CA ARG A 315 -11.04 17.37 7.44
C ARG A 315 -10.35 16.31 6.59
N GLY A 316 -9.34 15.65 7.16
CA GLY A 316 -8.79 14.45 6.54
C GLY A 316 -9.84 13.34 6.48
N ALA A 317 -9.78 12.49 5.45
CA ALA A 317 -10.78 11.43 5.20
C ALA A 317 -10.88 10.36 6.31
N LEU A 318 -9.85 10.27 7.15
CA LEU A 318 -9.79 9.36 8.30
C LEU A 318 -9.78 10.13 9.62
N TYR A 319 -10.25 11.38 9.63
CA TYR A 319 -10.32 12.20 10.83
C TYR A 319 -11.04 11.46 11.96
N GLY A 320 -10.34 11.31 13.07
CA GLY A 320 -10.87 10.67 14.28
C GLY A 320 -10.71 9.17 14.32
N MET A 321 -10.33 8.51 13.23
CA MET A 321 -10.12 7.05 13.22
C MET A 321 -8.93 6.64 14.07
N GLN A 322 -7.93 7.50 14.26
CA GLN A 322 -6.83 7.27 15.20
C GLN A 322 -7.31 7.08 16.65
N ARG A 323 -8.51 7.58 17.01
CA ARG A 323 -9.09 7.39 18.35
C ARG A 323 -9.73 6.01 18.54
N ARG A 324 -9.87 5.22 17.47
CA ARG A 324 -10.35 3.83 17.51
C ARG A 324 -9.27 2.84 17.96
N VAL A 325 -8.01 3.29 18.08
CA VAL A 325 -6.87 2.49 18.51
C VAL A 325 -6.69 2.63 20.02
N ASP A 326 -6.69 1.52 20.76
CA ASP A 326 -6.34 1.48 22.19
C ASP A 326 -4.80 1.42 22.39
N GLY A 327 -4.14 2.41 21.79
CA GLY A 327 -2.69 2.53 21.67
C GLY A 327 -2.30 3.60 20.65
N PRO A 328 -1.06 3.58 20.14
CA PRO A 328 -0.61 4.55 19.17
C PRO A 328 -0.91 4.11 17.73
N LEU A 329 -1.07 5.12 16.86
CA LEU A 329 -0.97 4.98 15.41
C LEU A 329 0.40 5.54 15.01
N VAL A 330 1.30 4.65 14.59
CA VAL A 330 2.69 4.96 14.26
C VAL A 330 2.86 4.93 12.75
N SER A 331 3.29 6.05 12.18
CA SER A 331 3.76 6.14 10.80
C SER A 331 5.28 6.09 10.76
N CYS A 332 5.82 4.98 10.28
CA CYS A 332 7.24 4.83 9.95
C CYS A 332 7.46 5.43 8.57
N HIS A 333 8.18 6.55 8.51
CA HIS A 333 8.47 7.27 7.26
C HIS A 333 9.95 7.26 6.94
N SER A 334 10.30 7.34 5.66
CA SER A 334 11.68 7.46 5.20
C SER A 334 11.79 8.45 4.07
N ARG A 335 12.80 9.32 4.14
CA ARG A 335 13.17 10.24 3.06
C ARG A 335 13.79 9.53 1.84
N HIS A 336 14.15 8.26 1.99
CA HIS A 336 14.73 7.44 0.91
C HIS A 336 13.66 6.75 0.05
N ASP A 337 12.38 6.95 0.36
CA ASP A 337 11.26 6.43 -0.42
C ASP A 337 10.92 7.39 -1.57
N ASP A 338 11.49 7.13 -2.76
CA ASP A 338 11.29 7.99 -3.94
C ASP A 338 9.88 7.84 -4.53
N ALA A 339 9.24 6.67 -4.42
CA ALA A 339 7.85 6.49 -4.85
C ALA A 339 6.91 7.48 -4.15
N LEU A 340 7.05 7.59 -2.82
CA LEU A 340 6.25 8.50 -2.00
C LEU A 340 6.77 9.93 -2.00
N GLY A 341 8.08 10.10 -2.15
CA GLY A 341 8.77 11.38 -2.15
C GLY A 341 8.74 12.11 -3.47
N ARG A 342 8.35 11.47 -4.59
CA ARG A 342 8.34 12.06 -5.94
C ARG A 342 7.08 11.79 -6.76
N LEU A 343 6.75 10.51 -6.98
CA LEU A 343 5.64 10.12 -7.85
C LEU A 343 4.28 10.38 -7.19
N TYR A 344 4.14 10.06 -5.90
CA TYR A 344 2.87 10.23 -5.18
C TYR A 344 2.32 11.67 -5.21
N PRO A 345 3.10 12.73 -4.97
CA PRO A 345 2.57 14.10 -4.96
C PRO A 345 2.23 14.61 -6.35
N LEU A 346 2.96 14.18 -7.38
CA LEU A 346 2.60 14.45 -8.77
C LEU A 346 1.28 13.78 -9.15
N ALA A 347 1.17 12.48 -8.89
CA ALA A 347 -0.05 11.71 -9.16
C ALA A 347 -1.24 12.23 -8.35
N SER A 348 -1.02 12.67 -7.11
CA SER A 348 -2.06 13.22 -6.24
C SER A 348 -2.53 14.61 -6.69
N LYS A 349 -1.64 15.46 -7.24
CA LYS A 349 -2.04 16.70 -7.90
C LYS A 349 -2.89 16.40 -9.13
N LEU A 350 -2.38 15.53 -10.00
CA LEU A 350 -3.15 15.05 -11.14
C LEU A 350 -4.40 14.26 -10.71
N ALA A 351 -4.60 13.99 -9.42
CA ALA A 351 -5.83 13.39 -8.92
C ALA A 351 -6.86 14.38 -8.38
N GLY A 352 -6.54 15.66 -8.22
CA GLY A 352 -7.49 16.57 -7.58
C GLY A 352 -7.20 18.07 -7.59
N ASP A 353 -6.23 18.60 -8.36
CA ASP A 353 -6.15 20.05 -8.61
C ASP A 353 -5.34 20.45 -9.87
N SER A 354 -5.85 21.43 -10.62
CA SER A 354 -5.29 22.00 -11.85
C SER A 354 -4.33 23.19 -11.63
N THR A 355 -3.90 23.45 -10.39
CA THR A 355 -3.02 24.60 -10.05
C THR A 355 -1.51 24.31 -10.17
N THR A 356 -0.68 25.35 -10.18
CA THR A 356 0.81 25.34 -10.38
C THR A 356 1.61 24.39 -9.48
N PHE A 357 2.84 24.02 -9.88
CA PHE A 357 3.72 23.07 -9.15
C PHE A 357 4.37 23.61 -7.86
N LEU A 358 4.22 24.90 -7.55
CA LEU A 358 4.73 25.48 -6.31
C LEU A 358 3.97 24.91 -5.10
N GLY A 359 4.68 24.34 -4.11
CA GLY A 359 4.07 23.77 -2.91
C GLY A 359 3.45 22.37 -3.05
N LEU A 360 3.73 21.66 -4.16
CA LEU A 360 3.23 20.29 -4.43
C LEU A 360 3.38 19.34 -3.23
N TRP A 361 4.58 19.33 -2.64
CA TRP A 361 4.96 18.44 -1.53
C TRP A 361 4.28 18.78 -0.19
N GLU A 362 3.91 20.06 0.00
CA GLU A 362 3.24 20.54 1.21
C GLU A 362 1.76 20.24 1.19
N ARG A 363 1.16 20.18 0.00
CA ARG A 363 -0.26 19.90 -0.22
C ARG A 363 -0.57 18.42 -0.42
N TRP A 364 0.27 17.72 -1.19
CA TRP A 364 0.01 16.37 -1.69
C TRP A 364 0.99 15.32 -1.17
N GLY A 365 1.61 15.56 -0.01
CA GLY A 365 2.60 14.64 0.56
C GLY A 365 2.01 13.30 1.04
N ALA A 366 2.82 12.25 0.93
CA ALA A 366 2.50 10.93 1.47
C ALA A 366 2.92 10.79 2.93
N ILE A 367 2.07 10.14 3.73
CA ILE A 367 2.34 9.83 5.14
C ILE A 367 3.62 8.99 5.31
N GLY A 368 3.94 8.10 4.37
CA GLY A 368 5.16 7.28 4.39
C GLY A 368 6.46 8.02 4.03
N TYR A 369 6.37 9.24 3.48
CA TYR A 369 7.55 10.06 3.17
C TYR A 369 7.86 11.05 4.30
N ASN A 370 6.84 11.71 4.85
CA ASN A 370 7.04 12.81 5.80
C ASN A 370 6.16 12.75 7.06
N GLY A 371 5.60 11.58 7.37
CA GLY A 371 4.84 11.29 8.58
C GLY A 371 3.45 11.91 8.61
N ILE A 372 2.80 11.85 9.77
CA ILE A 372 1.46 12.40 10.02
C ILE A 372 1.55 13.92 10.19
N ARG A 373 0.66 14.66 9.54
CA ARG A 373 0.59 16.13 9.58
C ARG A 373 -0.76 16.63 10.08
N SER A 374 -0.74 17.84 10.66
CA SER A 374 -1.94 18.58 11.10
C SER A 374 -2.88 17.83 12.05
N VAL A 375 -2.31 16.98 12.90
CA VAL A 375 -3.02 16.32 14.01
C VAL A 375 -2.53 16.90 15.33
N ALA A 376 -3.45 17.48 16.10
CA ALA A 376 -3.13 18.05 17.41
C ALA A 376 -2.52 16.98 18.34
N GLY A 377 -1.42 17.31 18.99
CA GLY A 377 -0.71 16.41 19.91
C GLY A 377 0.10 15.29 19.25
N ALA A 378 0.15 15.21 17.92
CA ALA A 378 0.99 14.24 17.22
C ALA A 378 2.47 14.42 17.59
N LYS A 379 3.16 13.31 17.83
CA LYS A 379 4.57 13.28 18.23
C LYS A 379 5.45 12.89 17.05
N ARG A 380 6.68 13.39 17.03
CA ARG A 380 7.71 12.95 16.09
C ARG A 380 8.87 12.35 16.87
N VAL A 381 9.32 11.17 16.45
CA VAL A 381 10.42 10.42 17.09
C VAL A 381 11.33 9.84 16.01
N LYS A 382 12.55 9.46 16.38
CA LYS A 382 13.47 8.70 15.53
C LYS A 382 13.41 7.22 15.91
N LEU A 383 13.72 6.34 14.96
CA LEU A 383 13.91 4.92 15.24
C LEU A 383 14.92 4.72 16.39
N GLY A 384 14.63 3.80 17.31
CA GLY A 384 15.39 3.59 18.54
C GLY A 384 14.95 4.45 19.73
N GLN A 385 14.17 5.52 19.51
CA GLN A 385 13.55 6.26 20.62
C GLN A 385 12.26 5.58 21.10
N LYS A 386 11.86 5.89 22.34
CA LYS A 386 10.62 5.38 22.92
C LYS A 386 9.40 5.79 22.10
N VAL A 387 8.62 4.81 21.64
CA VAL A 387 7.33 5.02 20.98
C VAL A 387 6.31 5.50 22.03
N PRO A 388 5.63 6.65 21.81
CA PRO A 388 4.54 7.09 22.67
C PRO A 388 3.43 6.04 22.79
N ALA A 389 2.85 5.89 23.98
CA ALA A 389 1.87 4.83 24.25
C ALA A 389 0.49 5.05 23.61
N LYS A 390 0.18 6.28 23.17
CA LYS A 390 -1.11 6.67 22.58
C LYS A 390 -0.93 7.80 21.57
N GLY A 391 -1.93 7.94 20.69
CA GLY A 391 -2.02 9.04 19.74
C GLY A 391 -1.22 8.80 18.46
N CYS A 392 -1.14 9.83 17.63
CA CYS A 392 -0.41 9.78 16.35
C CYS A 392 1.09 10.00 16.57
N VAL A 393 1.90 9.14 15.96
CA VAL A 393 3.36 9.19 16.04
C VAL A 393 3.95 9.13 14.63
N SER A 394 4.81 10.08 14.30
CA SER A 394 5.65 10.00 13.09
C SER A 394 7.05 9.56 13.48
N LEU A 395 7.40 8.32 13.15
CA LEU A 395 8.69 7.72 13.43
C LEU A 395 9.58 7.80 12.17
N ASP A 396 10.71 8.49 12.28
CA ASP A 396 11.74 8.52 11.24
C ASP A 396 12.51 7.20 11.21
N ALA A 397 12.29 6.41 10.16
CA ALA A 397 12.88 5.10 9.94
C ALA A 397 14.03 5.12 8.91
N ALA A 398 14.47 6.29 8.45
CA ALA A 398 15.44 6.43 7.36
C ALA A 398 16.84 5.87 7.68
N ALA A 399 17.12 5.56 8.95
CA ALA A 399 18.37 4.89 9.34
C ALA A 399 18.44 3.44 8.81
N VAL A 400 17.29 2.75 8.70
CA VAL A 400 17.21 1.35 8.25
C VAL A 400 16.51 1.22 6.91
N VAL A 401 15.43 1.99 6.67
CA VAL A 401 14.68 2.02 5.41
C VAL A 401 15.40 2.92 4.41
N ARG A 402 16.39 2.35 3.71
CA ARG A 402 17.29 3.10 2.82
C ARG A 402 17.83 2.30 1.63
N ARG A 403 17.49 1.01 1.51
CA ARG A 403 17.92 0.15 0.40
C ARG A 403 16.85 0.08 -0.68
N GLY A 404 17.25 0.06 -1.94
CA GLY A 404 16.35 -0.02 -3.08
C GLY A 404 16.93 0.72 -4.27
N GLY A 405 16.13 0.88 -5.33
CA GLY A 405 16.55 1.53 -6.57
C GLY A 405 15.40 2.29 -7.23
N PRO A 406 15.70 3.16 -8.20
CA PRO A 406 14.66 3.85 -8.97
C PRO A 406 13.75 2.83 -9.70
N PRO A 407 12.47 3.16 -9.93
CA PRO A 407 11.82 4.43 -9.56
C PRO A 407 11.33 4.50 -8.11
N ALA A 408 11.33 3.38 -7.37
CA ALA A 408 10.67 3.28 -6.07
C ALA A 408 11.53 3.73 -4.87
N GLY A 409 12.85 3.74 -5.01
CA GLY A 409 13.77 3.97 -3.89
C GLY A 409 13.60 2.91 -2.80
N ALA A 410 13.59 3.33 -1.53
CA ALA A 410 13.49 2.44 -0.37
C ALA A 410 12.05 2.00 0.00
N HIS A 411 11.08 2.13 -0.92
CA HIS A 411 9.67 1.88 -0.64
C HIS A 411 9.36 0.48 -0.08
N SER A 412 10.08 -0.54 -0.56
CA SER A 412 9.88 -1.94 -0.18
C SER A 412 10.88 -2.44 0.88
N ASP A 413 11.74 -1.56 1.41
CA ASP A 413 12.79 -1.91 2.38
C ASP A 413 12.25 -1.93 3.82
N ILE A 414 11.29 -2.81 4.06
CA ILE A 414 10.49 -2.85 5.28
C ILE A 414 10.74 -4.07 6.17
N CYS A 415 11.49 -5.06 5.69
CA CYS A 415 11.79 -6.28 6.43
C CYS A 415 13.02 -6.09 7.33
N HIS A 416 12.86 -5.32 8.40
CA HIS A 416 13.89 -5.05 9.40
C HIS A 416 13.40 -5.40 10.80
N GLU A 417 14.25 -5.98 11.65
CA GLU A 417 13.91 -6.29 13.03
C GLU A 417 13.53 -5.03 13.82
N GLU A 418 14.16 -3.90 13.52
CA GLU A 418 13.88 -2.61 14.15
C GLU A 418 12.42 -2.17 13.91
N LEU A 419 11.87 -2.45 12.73
CA LEU A 419 10.46 -2.15 12.43
C LEU A 419 9.52 -3.14 13.14
N ALA A 420 9.91 -4.41 13.29
CA ALA A 420 9.20 -5.36 14.14
C ALA A 420 9.19 -4.90 15.61
N ARG A 421 10.30 -4.36 16.13
CA ARG A 421 10.35 -3.76 17.49
C ARG A 421 9.42 -2.55 17.64
N VAL A 422 9.20 -1.77 16.57
CA VAL A 422 8.19 -0.70 16.57
C VAL A 422 6.78 -1.27 16.73
N VAL A 423 6.45 -2.37 16.03
CA VAL A 423 5.14 -3.05 16.19
C VAL A 423 4.94 -3.49 17.65
N PHE A 424 5.96 -4.09 18.26
CA PHE A 424 5.91 -4.53 19.66
C PHE A 424 5.75 -3.36 20.63
N ALA A 425 6.51 -2.29 20.43
CA ALA A 425 6.41 -1.09 21.24
C ALA A 425 5.03 -0.41 21.12
N ALA A 426 4.49 -0.31 19.90
CA ALA A 426 3.17 0.23 19.64
C ALA A 426 2.07 -0.63 20.28
N GLY A 427 2.14 -1.94 20.07
CA GLY A 427 1.21 -2.91 20.62
C GLY A 427 1.38 -3.18 22.12
N ARG A 428 2.43 -2.65 22.76
CA ARG A 428 2.82 -2.99 24.14
C ARG A 428 2.91 -4.50 24.37
N ILE A 429 3.45 -5.20 23.38
CA ILE A 429 3.71 -6.64 23.43
C ILE A 429 4.98 -6.85 24.25
N ALA A 430 4.94 -7.75 25.23
CA ALA A 430 6.12 -8.04 26.05
C ALA A 430 7.25 -8.59 25.19
N LEU A 431 8.48 -8.10 25.44
CA LEU A 431 9.69 -8.58 24.77
C LEU A 431 10.33 -9.73 25.57
N ALA A 432 11.04 -10.62 24.86
CA ALA A 432 11.84 -11.71 25.43
C ALA A 432 13.02 -11.24 26.28
#